data_AF-A0A1Q9AEB5-F1
#
_entry.id   AF-A0A1Q9AEB5-F1
#
_cell.length_a   1.000
_cell.length_b   1.000
_cell.length_c   1.000
_cell.angle_alpha   90.00
_cell.angle_beta   90.00
_cell.angle_gamma   90.00
#
_symmetry.space_group_name_H-M   'P 1'
#
loop_
_entity.id
_entity.type
_entity.pdbx_description
1 polymer ?
#
loop_
_entity_poly.entity_id
_entity_poly.type
_entity_poly.pdbx_seq_one_letter_code
_entity_poly.pdbx_strand_id
1 'polypeptide(L)'
;MPIDFNAILDENLGMELPPKMRRFLTPRKNPGAYGQSWGYYAFAFDRAFEIMAEDYCRRYPSQEYLLIPLMQLARHSMELALKHALNECTFFANAPLKTDGHSLIVLYDRLNDFLLEKGMIEGDDEWSIHVRKVIVHINKVDPTGEVFRYPTALGGDPFEAMDIDLKGLIEAHHHITSLADATVTMLQDVGNYPSERDWYSI
;
A
#
# COMPACT_ATOMS: atom_id res chain seq x y z
N MET A 1 -12.94 27.11 -0.01
CA MET A 1 -13.95 27.08 -1.08
C MET A 1 -13.84 25.73 -1.76
N PRO A 2 -14.93 24.96 -1.91
CA PRO A 2 -14.88 23.75 -2.73
C PRO A 2 -14.48 24.15 -4.16
N ILE A 3 -13.58 23.38 -4.74
CA ILE A 3 -13.18 23.55 -6.13
C ILE A 3 -14.29 22.94 -6.99
N ASP A 4 -14.85 23.70 -7.92
CA ASP A 4 -15.83 23.20 -8.89
C ASP A 4 -15.09 22.44 -10.00
N PHE A 5 -15.29 21.13 -10.04
CA PHE A 5 -14.66 20.25 -11.02
C PHE A 5 -15.08 20.58 -12.46
N ASN A 6 -16.36 20.89 -12.69
CA ASN A 6 -16.86 21.19 -14.02
C ASN A 6 -16.34 22.54 -14.50
N ALA A 7 -16.26 23.53 -13.60
CA ALA A 7 -15.65 24.82 -13.92
C ALA A 7 -14.18 24.66 -14.36
N ILE A 8 -13.40 23.75 -13.75
CA ILE A 8 -12.02 23.46 -14.18
C ILE A 8 -11.96 22.89 -15.60
N LEU A 9 -12.87 21.95 -15.92
CA LEU A 9 -12.94 21.34 -17.24
C LEU A 9 -13.33 22.37 -18.31
N ASP A 10 -14.32 23.21 -18.00
CA ASP A 10 -14.88 24.19 -18.91
C ASP A 10 -13.90 25.35 -19.19
N GLU A 11 -13.04 25.72 -18.22
CA GLU A 11 -12.02 26.77 -18.38
C GLU A 11 -10.96 26.48 -19.47
N ASN A 12 -10.85 25.24 -19.98
CA ASN A 12 -9.72 24.81 -20.81
C ASN A 12 -10.08 24.08 -22.13
N LEU A 13 -11.29 24.25 -22.66
CA LEU A 13 -11.76 23.62 -23.91
C LEU A 13 -11.17 24.20 -25.22
N GLY A 14 -10.18 25.10 -25.13
CA GLY A 14 -9.47 25.64 -26.31
C GLY A 14 -8.47 24.65 -26.92
N MET A 15 -8.23 24.75 -28.23
CA MET A 15 -7.27 23.88 -28.95
C MET A 15 -5.78 24.11 -28.55
N GLU A 16 -5.47 25.19 -27.85
CA GLU A 16 -4.12 25.46 -27.35
C GLU A 16 -3.98 25.05 -25.89
N LEU A 17 -2.97 24.22 -25.59
CA LEU A 17 -2.62 23.83 -24.23
C LEU A 17 -2.26 25.08 -23.38
N PRO A 18 -3.04 25.37 -22.32
CA PRO A 18 -2.75 26.46 -21.40
C PRO A 18 -1.33 26.37 -20.83
N PRO A 19 -0.65 27.50 -20.56
CA PRO A 19 0.72 27.49 -20.00
C PRO A 19 0.87 26.67 -18.71
N LYS A 20 -0.19 26.60 -17.88
CA LYS A 20 -0.22 25.79 -16.65
C LYS A 20 -0.24 24.27 -16.94
N MET A 21 -0.91 23.83 -18.01
CA MET A 21 -0.87 22.42 -18.44
C MET A 21 0.47 22.02 -19.05
N ARG A 22 1.33 22.98 -19.44
CA ARG A 22 2.71 22.69 -19.86
C ARG A 22 3.66 22.43 -18.67
N ARG A 23 3.22 22.69 -17.43
CA ARG A 23 4.03 22.60 -16.19
C ARG A 23 3.24 22.10 -14.98
N PHE A 24 2.27 21.21 -15.18
CA PHE A 24 1.46 20.68 -14.07
C PHE A 24 2.27 19.74 -13.15
N LEU A 25 3.38 19.20 -13.65
CA LEU A 25 4.40 18.51 -12.84
C LEU A 25 5.61 19.44 -12.69
N THR A 26 5.94 19.79 -11.45
CA THR A 26 7.15 20.56 -11.12
C THR A 26 7.92 19.86 -10.01
N PRO A 27 9.25 19.64 -10.17
CA PRO A 27 10.05 19.12 -9.08
C PRO A 27 9.92 20.03 -7.86
N ARG A 28 9.59 19.45 -6.72
CA ARG A 28 9.57 20.20 -5.45
C ARG A 28 11.00 20.62 -5.13
N LYS A 29 11.24 21.92 -4.91
CA LYS A 29 12.52 22.42 -4.39
C LYS A 29 12.60 22.03 -2.92
N ASN A 30 13.64 21.28 -2.54
CA ASN A 30 13.87 20.78 -1.18
C ASN A 30 12.70 19.95 -0.62
N PRO A 31 12.41 18.77 -1.21
CA PRO A 31 11.46 17.87 -0.59
C PRO A 31 12.01 17.47 0.78
N GLY A 32 11.25 17.72 1.85
CA GLY A 32 11.64 17.23 3.18
C GLY A 32 11.83 15.71 3.14
N ALA A 33 12.76 15.18 3.94
CA ALA A 33 13.14 13.76 3.91
C ALA A 33 11.94 12.80 4.01
N TYR A 34 10.93 13.15 4.82
CA TYR A 34 9.70 12.36 4.93
C TYR A 34 8.91 12.29 3.62
N GLY A 35 8.80 13.38 2.85
CA GLY A 35 8.03 13.40 1.60
C GLY A 35 8.58 12.53 0.47
N GLN A 36 9.72 11.88 0.68
CA GLN A 36 10.36 10.92 -0.23
C GLN A 36 10.56 9.54 0.42
N SER A 37 10.00 9.29 1.60
CA SER A 37 10.17 8.03 2.32
C SER A 37 9.11 7.00 1.92
N TRP A 38 9.43 5.71 2.11
CA TRP A 38 8.46 4.63 1.99
C TRP A 38 7.23 4.85 2.88
N GLY A 39 7.44 5.34 4.11
CA GLY A 39 6.35 5.62 5.05
C GLY A 39 5.37 6.68 4.54
N TYR A 40 5.86 7.76 3.91
CA TYR A 40 4.97 8.77 3.34
C TYR A 40 4.15 8.21 2.16
N TYR A 41 4.77 7.40 1.30
CA TYR A 41 4.05 6.79 0.18
C TYR A 41 3.03 5.75 0.64
N ALA A 42 3.38 4.90 1.61
CA ALA A 42 2.44 3.96 2.23
C ALA A 42 1.24 4.70 2.82
N PHE A 43 1.49 5.73 3.65
CA PHE A 43 0.46 6.59 4.23
C PHE A 43 -0.42 7.28 3.17
N ALA A 44 0.18 7.84 2.13
CA ALA A 44 -0.56 8.58 1.10
C ALA A 44 -1.54 7.68 0.34
N PHE A 45 -1.11 6.46 0.00
CA PHE A 45 -1.94 5.50 -0.72
C PHE A 45 -2.99 4.83 0.17
N ASP A 46 -2.65 4.56 1.43
CA ASP A 46 -3.59 4.11 2.45
C ASP A 46 -4.75 5.10 2.64
N ARG A 47 -4.42 6.38 2.87
CA ARG A 47 -5.43 7.44 3.00
C ARG A 47 -6.24 7.65 1.73
N ALA A 48 -5.61 7.57 0.56
CA ALA A 48 -6.33 7.68 -0.71
C ALA A 48 -7.37 6.56 -0.85
N PHE A 49 -7.01 5.32 -0.52
CA PHE A 49 -7.95 4.20 -0.54
C PHE A 49 -9.11 4.40 0.43
N GLU A 50 -8.83 4.72 1.70
CA GLU A 50 -9.89 4.92 2.72
C GLU A 50 -10.91 5.98 2.29
N ILE A 51 -10.42 7.15 1.85
CA ILE A 51 -11.27 8.26 1.41
C ILE A 51 -12.12 7.85 0.20
N MET A 52 -11.52 7.16 -0.78
CA MET A 52 -12.23 6.74 -1.98
C MET A 52 -13.24 5.62 -1.72
N ALA A 53 -12.92 4.67 -0.84
CA ALA A 53 -13.82 3.60 -0.43
C ALA A 53 -15.01 4.15 0.36
N GLU A 54 -14.78 5.07 1.30
CA GLU A 54 -15.83 5.77 2.03
C GLU A 54 -16.75 6.55 1.06
N ASP A 55 -16.16 7.26 0.10
CA ASP A 55 -16.94 8.03 -0.87
C ASP A 55 -17.75 7.14 -1.81
N TYR A 56 -17.19 6.01 -2.25
CA TYR A 56 -17.90 5.00 -3.02
C TYR A 56 -19.13 4.51 -2.27
N CYS A 57 -18.95 4.05 -1.02
CA CYS A 57 -20.05 3.56 -0.17
C CYS A 57 -21.18 4.57 -0.04
N ARG A 58 -20.83 5.86 0.05
CA ARG A 58 -21.79 6.93 0.28
C ARG A 58 -22.48 7.44 -0.99
N ARG A 59 -21.76 7.54 -2.10
CA ARG A 59 -22.22 8.27 -3.30
C ARG A 59 -22.41 7.39 -4.53
N TYR A 60 -21.67 6.29 -4.64
CA TYR A 60 -21.59 5.50 -5.88
C TYR A 60 -21.80 3.99 -5.68
N PRO A 61 -22.67 3.51 -4.75
CA PRO A 61 -22.72 2.09 -4.39
C PRO A 61 -23.09 1.16 -5.55
N SER A 62 -23.70 1.68 -6.62
CA SER A 62 -24.09 0.92 -7.82
C SER A 62 -23.17 1.11 -9.03
N GLN A 63 -22.04 1.82 -8.90
CA GLN A 63 -21.12 2.11 -10.00
C GLN A 63 -19.95 1.12 -10.00
N GLU A 64 -20.23 -0.15 -10.30
CA GLU A 64 -19.26 -1.25 -10.23
C GLU A 64 -17.96 -1.01 -11.00
N TYR A 65 -17.99 -0.21 -12.08
CA TYR A 65 -16.79 0.15 -12.84
C TYR A 65 -15.75 0.92 -12.02
N LEU A 66 -16.13 1.54 -10.90
CA LEU A 66 -15.20 2.20 -9.98
C LEU A 66 -14.49 1.20 -9.06
N LEU A 67 -15.00 -0.03 -8.92
CA LEU A 67 -14.41 -1.04 -8.04
C LEU A 67 -13.08 -1.57 -8.58
N ILE A 68 -12.90 -1.66 -9.90
CA ILE A 68 -11.63 -2.08 -10.52
C ILE A 68 -10.47 -1.14 -10.14
N PRO A 69 -10.54 0.18 -10.37
CA PRO A 69 -9.47 1.09 -9.95
C PRO A 69 -9.35 1.19 -8.43
N LEU A 70 -10.44 1.03 -7.67
CA LEU A 70 -10.39 1.00 -6.21
C LEU A 70 -9.64 -0.24 -5.68
N MET A 71 -9.85 -1.41 -6.28
CA MET A 71 -9.09 -2.63 -5.99
C MET A 71 -7.61 -2.45 -6.30
N GLN A 72 -7.26 -1.86 -7.44
CA GLN A 72 -5.87 -1.57 -7.78
C GLN A 72 -5.23 -0.61 -6.77
N LEU A 73 -5.97 0.41 -6.32
CA LEU A 73 -5.49 1.36 -5.31
C LEU A 73 -5.24 0.67 -3.96
N ALA A 74 -6.17 -0.16 -3.51
CA ALA A 74 -6.04 -0.96 -2.29
C ALA A 74 -4.81 -1.88 -2.37
N ARG A 75 -4.67 -2.62 -3.46
CA ARG A 75 -3.56 -3.53 -3.72
C ARG A 75 -2.22 -2.79 -3.67
N HIS A 76 -2.12 -1.64 -4.31
CA HIS A 76 -0.88 -0.86 -4.28
C HIS A 76 -0.57 -0.29 -2.89
N SER A 77 -1.59 0.17 -2.15
CA SER A 77 -1.46 0.56 -0.75
C SER A 77 -0.88 -0.58 0.12
N MET A 78 -1.45 -1.79 0.01
CA MET A 78 -0.96 -2.98 0.70
C MET A 78 0.50 -3.31 0.34
N GLU A 79 0.88 -3.21 -0.93
CA GLU A 79 2.27 -3.42 -1.40
C GLU A 79 3.23 -2.43 -0.74
N LEU A 80 2.87 -1.14 -0.72
CA LEU A 80 3.70 -0.09 -0.14
C LEU A 80 3.83 -0.23 1.37
N ALA A 81 2.77 -0.63 2.07
CA ALA A 81 2.81 -0.90 3.50
C ALA A 81 3.79 -2.04 3.83
N LEU A 82 3.71 -3.17 3.12
CA LEU A 82 4.64 -4.29 3.29
C LEU A 82 6.09 -3.90 2.96
N LYS A 83 6.32 -3.14 1.88
CA LYS A 83 7.65 -2.63 1.53
C LYS A 83 8.21 -1.67 2.56
N HIS A 84 7.37 -0.82 3.13
CA HIS A 84 7.77 0.07 4.21
C HIS A 84 8.21 -0.75 5.43
N ALA A 85 7.41 -1.72 5.86
CA ALA A 85 7.77 -2.60 6.99
C ALA A 85 9.10 -3.33 6.77
N LEU A 86 9.31 -3.94 5.59
CA LEU A 86 10.57 -4.59 5.23
C LEU A 86 11.77 -3.62 5.23
N ASN A 87 11.55 -2.37 4.80
CA ASN A 87 12.58 -1.33 4.83
C ASN A 87 12.96 -0.96 6.27
N GLU A 88 11.99 -0.87 7.18
CA GLU A 88 12.24 -0.63 8.60
C GLU A 88 12.96 -1.83 9.24
N CYS A 89 12.57 -3.07 8.94
CA CYS A 89 13.31 -4.26 9.35
C CYS A 89 14.79 -4.19 8.92
N THR A 90 15.04 -3.73 7.69
CA THR A 90 16.41 -3.58 7.18
C THR A 90 17.21 -2.56 7.98
N PHE A 91 16.57 -1.45 8.35
CA PHE A 91 17.17 -0.41 9.16
C PHE A 91 17.50 -0.89 10.58
N PHE A 92 16.52 -1.47 11.29
CA PHE A 92 16.67 -1.85 12.70
C PHE A 92 17.50 -3.11 12.92
N ALA A 93 17.47 -4.08 12.01
CA ALA A 93 18.17 -5.36 12.18
C ALA A 93 19.43 -5.51 11.31
N ASN A 94 19.83 -4.47 10.57
CA ASN A 94 20.96 -4.49 9.64
C ASN A 94 20.93 -5.71 8.68
N ALA A 95 19.72 -6.15 8.33
CA ALA A 95 19.47 -7.29 7.47
C ALA A 95 18.98 -6.78 6.11
N PRO A 96 19.68 -7.01 4.98
CA PRO A 96 19.29 -6.46 3.69
C PRO A 96 18.08 -7.21 3.12
N LEU A 97 16.90 -7.02 3.71
CA LEU A 97 15.67 -7.59 3.22
C LEU A 97 15.32 -6.92 1.91
N LYS A 98 15.15 -7.74 0.87
CA LYS A 98 14.76 -7.21 -0.43
C LYS A 98 13.33 -6.65 -0.37
N THR A 99 13.07 -5.60 -1.12
CA THR A 99 11.74 -5.00 -1.33
C THR A 99 11.34 -5.03 -2.81
N ASP A 100 12.00 -5.88 -3.59
CA ASP A 100 11.82 -6.04 -5.02
C ASP A 100 10.53 -6.79 -5.38
N GLY A 101 10.06 -6.54 -6.60
CA GLY A 101 8.84 -7.14 -7.13
C GLY A 101 7.56 -6.53 -6.58
N HIS A 102 6.44 -7.13 -6.97
CA HIS A 102 5.09 -6.65 -6.64
C HIS A 102 4.22 -7.71 -5.94
N SER A 103 4.69 -8.95 -5.84
CA SER A 103 3.90 -10.04 -5.25
C SER A 103 3.71 -9.83 -3.76
N LEU A 104 2.45 -9.63 -3.33
CA LEU A 104 2.11 -9.43 -1.92
C LEU A 104 2.50 -10.62 -1.06
N ILE A 105 2.31 -11.85 -1.56
CA ILE A 105 2.67 -13.06 -0.78
C ILE A 105 4.17 -13.17 -0.56
N VAL A 106 4.99 -12.82 -1.56
CA VAL A 106 6.45 -12.85 -1.42
C VAL A 106 6.93 -11.78 -0.43
N LEU A 107 6.36 -10.59 -0.48
CA LEU A 107 6.69 -9.51 0.45
C LEU A 107 6.27 -9.88 1.89
N TYR A 108 5.07 -10.43 2.05
CA TYR A 108 4.57 -10.85 3.35
C TYR A 108 5.35 -12.03 3.93
N ASP A 109 5.58 -13.11 3.16
CA ASP A 109 6.31 -14.28 3.66
C ASP A 109 7.72 -13.87 4.09
N ARG A 110 8.39 -12.97 3.34
CA ARG A 110 9.70 -12.41 3.74
C ARG A 110 9.64 -11.61 5.04
N LEU A 111 8.58 -10.84 5.26
CA LEU A 111 8.38 -10.08 6.50
C LEU A 111 8.12 -11.04 7.67
N ASN A 112 7.21 -11.99 7.49
CA ASN A 112 6.82 -12.96 8.49
C ASN A 112 7.99 -13.86 8.91
N ASP A 113 8.76 -14.38 7.95
CA ASP A 113 9.96 -15.19 8.21
C ASP A 113 10.98 -14.41 9.06
N PHE A 114 11.18 -13.13 8.76
CA PHE A 114 12.04 -12.26 9.55
C PHE A 114 11.53 -12.10 10.99
N LEU A 115 10.23 -11.81 11.16
CA LEU A 115 9.65 -11.63 12.50
C LEU A 115 9.73 -12.91 13.34
N LEU A 116 9.52 -14.07 12.73
CA LEU A 116 9.71 -15.38 13.37
C LEU A 116 11.17 -15.63 13.75
N GLU A 117 12.11 -15.38 12.84
CA GLU A 117 13.55 -15.55 13.09
C GLU A 117 14.03 -14.67 14.26
N LYS A 118 13.49 -13.46 14.38
CA LYS A 118 13.81 -12.53 15.46
C LYS A 118 13.01 -12.76 16.74
N GLY A 119 12.10 -13.75 16.77
CA GLY A 119 11.25 -14.04 17.92
C GLY A 119 10.32 -12.89 18.28
N MET A 120 9.95 -12.07 17.30
CA MET A 120 9.03 -10.94 17.50
C MET A 120 7.56 -11.37 17.44
N ILE A 121 7.29 -12.50 16.77
CA ILE A 121 5.99 -13.16 16.73
C ILE A 121 6.18 -14.68 16.91
N GLU A 122 5.10 -15.36 17.30
CA GLU A 122 5.06 -16.83 17.38
C GLU A 122 4.59 -17.45 16.07
N GLY A 123 5.01 -18.70 15.79
CA GLY A 123 4.70 -19.40 14.54
C GLY A 123 3.21 -19.70 14.32
N ASP A 124 2.44 -19.70 15.39
CA ASP A 124 1.00 -19.92 15.44
C ASP A 124 0.19 -18.65 15.75
N ASP A 125 0.79 -17.46 15.58
CA ASP A 125 0.09 -16.18 15.71
C ASP A 125 -1.15 -16.13 14.79
N GLU A 126 -2.33 -16.08 15.42
CA GLU A 126 -3.61 -16.21 14.72
C GLU A 126 -3.83 -15.08 13.70
N TRP A 127 -3.37 -13.87 14.03
CA TRP A 127 -3.54 -12.72 13.15
C TRP A 127 -2.65 -12.82 11.91
N SER A 128 -1.39 -13.23 12.06
CA SER A 128 -0.47 -13.50 10.95
C SER A 128 -1.03 -14.61 10.04
N ILE A 129 -1.51 -15.71 10.62
CA ILE A 129 -2.17 -16.78 9.86
C ILE A 129 -3.38 -16.26 9.08
N HIS A 130 -4.19 -15.40 9.70
CA HIS A 130 -5.34 -14.79 9.06
C HIS A 130 -4.94 -13.88 7.89
N VAL A 131 -4.00 -12.95 8.12
CA VAL A 131 -3.48 -12.04 7.08
C VAL A 131 -2.91 -12.82 5.90
N ARG A 132 -2.15 -13.90 6.17
CA ARG A 132 -1.61 -14.75 5.11
C ARG A 132 -2.70 -15.38 4.27
N LYS A 133 -3.81 -15.84 4.86
CA LYS A 133 -4.95 -16.41 4.10
C LYS A 133 -5.56 -15.38 3.16
N VAL A 134 -5.73 -14.14 3.62
CA VAL A 134 -6.22 -13.02 2.81
C VAL A 134 -5.27 -12.75 1.64
N ILE A 135 -3.96 -12.65 1.89
CA ILE A 135 -2.97 -12.41 0.84
C ILE A 135 -2.93 -13.56 -0.17
N VAL A 136 -3.05 -14.82 0.28
CA VAL A 136 -3.14 -15.98 -0.62
C VAL A 136 -4.36 -15.90 -1.52
N HIS A 137 -5.50 -15.42 -1.03
CA HIS A 137 -6.69 -15.20 -1.85
C HIS A 137 -6.41 -14.14 -2.94
N ILE A 138 -5.87 -12.98 -2.57
CA ILE A 138 -5.53 -11.92 -3.53
C ILE A 138 -4.51 -12.43 -4.56
N ASN A 139 -3.45 -13.13 -4.12
CA ASN A 139 -2.38 -13.60 -5.00
C ASN A 139 -2.83 -14.69 -5.98
N LYS A 140 -3.89 -15.45 -5.67
CA LYS A 140 -4.47 -16.41 -6.62
C LYS A 140 -5.10 -15.71 -7.81
N VAL A 141 -5.68 -14.54 -7.59
CA VAL A 141 -6.35 -13.74 -8.63
C VAL A 141 -5.33 -12.86 -9.34
N ASP A 142 -4.53 -12.10 -8.58
CA ASP A 142 -3.63 -11.09 -9.12
C ASP A 142 -2.17 -11.25 -8.61
N PRO A 143 -1.45 -12.28 -9.07
CA PRO A 143 -0.08 -12.55 -8.61
C PRO A 143 0.93 -11.47 -9.03
N THR A 144 0.67 -10.78 -10.15
CA THR A 144 1.60 -9.80 -10.74
C THR A 144 1.22 -8.35 -10.44
N GLY A 145 -0.01 -8.08 -10.02
CA GLY A 145 -0.51 -6.70 -9.87
C GLY A 145 -1.10 -6.12 -11.14
N GLU A 146 -1.42 -6.93 -12.14
CA GLU A 146 -1.80 -6.48 -13.49
C GLU A 146 -3.27 -6.66 -13.79
N VAL A 147 -3.94 -7.61 -13.11
CA VAL A 147 -5.32 -8.03 -13.43
C VAL A 147 -6.31 -6.88 -13.34
N PHE A 148 -6.11 -5.96 -12.38
CA PHE A 148 -6.99 -4.80 -12.19
C PHE A 148 -6.50 -3.53 -12.89
N ARG A 149 -5.46 -3.62 -13.72
CA ARG A 149 -4.94 -2.51 -14.55
C ARG A 149 -5.22 -2.68 -16.02
N TYR A 150 -5.23 -3.93 -16.49
CA TYR A 150 -5.36 -4.24 -17.91
C TYR A 150 -6.43 -5.31 -18.10
N PRO A 151 -7.16 -5.30 -19.22
CA PRO A 151 -8.11 -6.37 -19.55
C PRO A 151 -7.42 -7.65 -20.04
N THR A 152 -6.14 -7.57 -20.42
CA THR A 152 -5.36 -8.67 -20.99
C THR A 152 -3.95 -8.70 -20.42
N ALA A 153 -3.37 -9.88 -20.32
CA ALA A 153 -1.95 -10.07 -20.07
C ALA A 153 -1.08 -9.52 -21.22
N LEU A 154 0.23 -9.39 -21.01
CA LEU A 154 1.17 -8.91 -22.02
C LEU A 154 1.13 -9.74 -23.33
N GLY A 155 0.77 -11.02 -23.25
CA GLY A 155 0.59 -11.92 -24.40
C GLY A 155 -0.73 -11.77 -25.15
N GLY A 156 -1.65 -10.93 -24.67
CA GLY A 156 -2.97 -10.70 -25.26
C GLY A 156 -4.08 -11.59 -24.71
N ASP A 157 -3.75 -12.59 -23.88
CA ASP A 157 -4.76 -13.43 -23.22
C ASP A 157 -5.61 -12.58 -22.26
N PRO A 158 -6.95 -12.64 -22.34
CA PRO A 158 -7.82 -11.88 -21.45
C PRO A 158 -7.72 -12.39 -20.03
N PHE A 159 -7.76 -11.46 -19.07
CA PHE A 159 -7.99 -11.82 -17.68
C PHE A 159 -9.45 -12.16 -17.46
N GLU A 160 -9.71 -13.04 -16.48
CA GLU A 160 -11.07 -13.35 -16.06
C GLU A 160 -11.72 -12.13 -15.41
N ALA A 161 -12.99 -11.88 -15.73
CA ALA A 161 -13.76 -10.82 -15.12
C ALA A 161 -14.04 -11.17 -13.65
N MET A 162 -13.81 -10.22 -12.74
CA MET A 162 -13.91 -10.43 -11.31
C MET A 162 -15.03 -9.58 -10.72
N ASP A 163 -15.91 -10.20 -9.96
CA ASP A 163 -16.82 -9.49 -9.06
C ASP A 163 -16.04 -9.09 -7.80
N ILE A 164 -16.08 -7.79 -7.46
CA ILE A 164 -15.34 -7.26 -6.32
C ILE A 164 -16.30 -7.05 -5.15
N ASP A 165 -16.16 -7.87 -4.12
CA ASP A 165 -16.81 -7.61 -2.83
C ASP A 165 -16.08 -6.45 -2.12
N LEU A 166 -16.70 -5.26 -2.15
CA LEU A 166 -16.16 -4.07 -1.53
C LEU A 166 -15.91 -4.23 -0.04
N LYS A 167 -16.80 -4.94 0.68
CA LYS A 167 -16.63 -5.13 2.12
C LYS A 167 -15.40 -5.98 2.38
N GLY A 168 -15.29 -7.11 1.69
CA GLY A 168 -14.11 -7.98 1.76
C GLY A 168 -12.82 -7.25 1.37
N LEU A 169 -12.87 -6.36 0.38
CA LEU A 169 -11.74 -5.52 -0.02
C LEU A 169 -11.28 -4.57 1.12
N ILE A 170 -12.22 -3.88 1.76
CA ILE A 170 -11.92 -2.96 2.88
C ILE A 170 -11.32 -3.74 4.06
N GLU A 171 -11.91 -4.88 4.42
CA GLU A 171 -11.42 -5.72 5.51
C GLU A 171 -10.02 -6.29 5.20
N ALA A 172 -9.81 -6.76 3.97
CA ALA A 172 -8.53 -7.27 3.52
C ALA A 172 -7.43 -6.20 3.57
N HIS A 173 -7.72 -5.02 3.02
CA HIS A 173 -6.81 -3.88 3.05
C HIS A 173 -6.44 -3.51 4.49
N HIS A 174 -7.44 -3.33 5.36
CA HIS A 174 -7.22 -2.97 6.76
C HIS A 174 -6.34 -3.97 7.51
N HIS A 175 -6.58 -5.28 7.36
CA HIS A 175 -5.78 -6.29 8.04
C HIS A 175 -4.32 -6.30 7.59
N ILE A 176 -4.07 -6.15 6.28
CA ILE A 176 -2.72 -6.18 5.73
C ILE A 176 -1.94 -4.92 6.10
N THR A 177 -2.53 -3.73 5.97
CA THR A 177 -1.86 -2.47 6.31
C THR A 177 -1.65 -2.33 7.81
N SER A 178 -2.60 -2.76 8.65
CA SER A 178 -2.44 -2.72 10.10
C SER A 178 -1.33 -3.65 10.60
N LEU A 179 -1.18 -4.84 10.02
CA LEU A 179 -0.07 -5.74 10.37
C LEU A 179 1.28 -5.11 10.02
N ALA A 180 1.39 -4.48 8.85
CA ALA A 180 2.61 -3.80 8.43
C ALA A 180 2.93 -2.59 9.34
N ASP A 181 1.93 -1.79 9.70
CA ASP A 181 2.09 -0.62 10.58
C ASP A 181 2.44 -1.02 12.02
N ALA A 182 1.78 -2.06 12.56
CA ALA A 182 2.11 -2.63 13.86
C ALA A 182 3.55 -3.15 13.89
N THR A 183 4.01 -3.77 12.79
CA THR A 183 5.39 -4.21 12.66
C THR A 183 6.37 -3.04 12.73
N VAL A 184 6.10 -1.96 12.00
CA VAL A 184 6.93 -0.74 12.02
C VAL A 184 6.97 -0.13 13.42
N THR A 185 5.81 -0.01 14.07
CA THR A 185 5.69 0.54 15.43
C THR A 185 6.51 -0.28 16.43
N MET A 186 6.36 -1.60 16.39
CA MET A 186 7.12 -2.52 17.24
C MET A 186 8.63 -2.39 17.03
N LEU A 187 9.11 -2.30 15.78
CA LEU A 187 10.53 -2.16 15.47
C LEU A 187 11.09 -0.82 15.97
N GLN A 188 10.33 0.25 15.83
CA GLN A 188 10.70 1.58 16.33
C GLN A 188 10.77 1.60 17.86
N ASP A 189 9.82 0.94 18.53
CA ASP A 189 9.83 0.81 19.98
C ASP A 189 11.06 0.03 20.45
N VAL A 190 11.37 -1.12 19.84
CA VAL A 190 12.57 -1.91 20.14
C VAL A 190 13.85 -1.10 19.90
N GLY A 191 13.93 -0.33 18.81
CA GLY A 191 15.08 0.53 18.51
C GLY A 191 15.24 1.74 19.46
N ASN A 192 14.17 2.15 20.15
CA ASN A 192 14.17 3.25 21.10
C ASN A 192 14.49 2.83 22.54
N TYR A 193 14.54 1.52 22.85
CA TYR A 193 15.00 1.06 24.16
C TYR A 193 16.54 1.17 24.25
N PRO A 194 17.09 1.87 25.27
CA PRO A 194 18.52 1.85 25.51
C PRO A 194 18.96 0.41 25.75
N SER A 195 19.99 -0.01 25.02
CA SER A 195 20.53 -1.37 25.16
C SER A 195 20.92 -1.61 26.62
N GLU A 196 20.80 -2.84 27.13
CA GLU A 196 21.24 -3.18 28.50
C GLU A 196 22.70 -2.77 28.81
N ARG A 197 23.51 -2.47 27.77
CA ARG A 197 24.88 -1.93 27.91
C ARG A 197 24.94 -0.49 28.45
N ASP A 198 23.88 0.29 28.30
CA ASP A 198 23.85 1.69 28.75
C ASP A 198 23.61 1.82 30.25
N TRP A 199 23.04 0.78 30.90
CA TRP A 199 22.80 0.75 32.35
C TRP A 199 24.05 0.47 33.19
N TYR A 200 25.09 -0.12 32.60
CA TYR A 200 26.36 -0.42 33.28
C TYR A 200 27.44 0.64 33.07
N SER A 201 27.09 1.79 32.47
CA SER A 201 28.02 2.88 32.18
C SER A 201 27.89 4.08 33.14
N ILE A 202 27.28 3.90 34.31
CA ILE A 202 27.18 4.91 35.38
C ILE A 202 27.95 4.46 36.61
#